data_AF-A0A2N6IJN9-F1
#
_entry.id   AF-A0A2N6IJN9-F1
#
_cell.length_a   1.000
_cell.length_b   1.000
_cell.length_c   1.000
_cell.angle_alpha   90.00
_cell.angle_beta   90.00
_cell.angle_gamma   90.00
#
_symmetry.space_group_name_H-M   'P 1'
#
loop_
_entity.id
_entity.type
_entity.pdbx_description
1 polymer ?
#
loop_
_entity_poly.entity_id
_entity_poly.type
_entity_poly.pdbx_seq_one_letter_code
_entity_poly.pdbx_strand_id
1 'polypeptide(L)'
;MWHHFFPGNPLPYKHNEDRRHKFEKPHYKVANWPEYNAALKRRGDFTIWFTEEAIAEWCPAQTGARGRPTKYSNVAIETALFIRQFFHLALRQTEGFMNLLARALKVEISIPDFSWISKRSIGLPRHALSKALDPGSVVIVDSTGLASINSTTPLPGRFPDV
;
A
#
# COMPACT_ATOMS: atom_id res chain seq x y z
N MET A 1 -47.05 -24.71 16.30
CA MET A 1 -46.73 -23.99 15.04
C MET A 1 -45.31 -24.42 14.67
N TRP A 2 -45.21 -25.36 13.73
CA TRP A 2 -44.05 -26.27 13.57
C TRP A 2 -42.96 -25.72 12.63
N HIS A 3 -41.72 -26.10 12.97
CA HIS A 3 -40.47 -26.02 12.19
C HIS A 3 -40.62 -26.32 10.69
N HIS A 4 -39.94 -25.56 9.83
CA HIS A 4 -39.52 -26.03 8.50
C HIS A 4 -38.00 -25.84 8.33
N PHE A 5 -37.37 -27.01 8.23
CA PHE A 5 -35.98 -27.29 7.92
C PHE A 5 -35.74 -26.97 6.42
N PHE A 6 -34.78 -26.11 6.11
CA PHE A 6 -34.39 -25.86 4.71
C PHE A 6 -33.72 -27.12 4.13
N PRO A 7 -34.23 -27.73 3.04
CA PRO A 7 -33.53 -28.81 2.37
C PRO A 7 -32.31 -28.22 1.64
N GLY A 8 -31.11 -28.67 2.00
CA GLY A 8 -29.89 -28.29 1.32
C GLY A 8 -29.93 -28.72 -0.15
N ASN A 9 -29.70 -27.78 -1.06
CA ASN A 9 -29.47 -28.08 -2.48
C ASN A 9 -28.28 -29.04 -2.60
N PRO A 10 -28.42 -30.22 -3.23
CA PRO A 10 -27.30 -31.10 -3.49
C PRO A 10 -26.35 -30.46 -4.50
N LEU A 11 -25.05 -30.47 -4.19
CA LEU A 11 -24.00 -29.96 -5.06
C LEU A 11 -24.02 -30.71 -6.41
N PRO A 12 -23.98 -30.00 -7.56
CA PRO A 12 -24.25 -30.56 -8.89
C PRO A 12 -23.23 -31.59 -9.39
N TYR A 13 -22.15 -31.83 -8.64
CA TYR A 13 -21.06 -32.74 -9.04
C TYR A 13 -21.03 -34.07 -8.29
N LYS A 14 -22.02 -34.35 -7.43
CA LYS A 14 -22.00 -35.50 -6.51
C LYS A 14 -22.46 -36.84 -7.13
N HIS A 15 -23.07 -36.80 -8.30
CA HIS A 15 -23.68 -37.99 -8.92
C HIS A 15 -22.69 -39.04 -9.45
N ASN A 16 -21.38 -38.76 -9.47
CA ASN A 16 -20.36 -39.63 -10.07
C ASN A 16 -19.22 -40.01 -9.10
N GLU A 17 -19.41 -39.91 -7.78
CA GLU A 17 -18.36 -40.25 -6.80
C GLU A 17 -17.83 -41.69 -6.96
N ASP A 18 -18.73 -42.67 -7.08
CA ASP A 18 -18.37 -44.10 -7.24
C ASP A 18 -17.64 -44.43 -8.56
N ARG A 19 -17.73 -43.53 -9.56
CA ARG A 19 -17.17 -43.72 -10.91
C ARG A 19 -15.93 -42.87 -11.18
N ARG A 20 -15.51 -42.00 -10.25
CA ARG A 20 -14.31 -41.15 -10.43
C ARG A 20 -13.01 -41.94 -10.52
N HIS A 21 -12.96 -43.16 -9.99
CA HIS A 21 -11.80 -44.05 -10.07
C HIS A 21 -11.56 -44.61 -11.49
N LYS A 22 -12.56 -44.51 -12.37
CA LYS A 22 -12.51 -45.03 -13.75
C LYS A 22 -11.87 -44.03 -14.74
N PHE A 23 -11.73 -42.77 -14.36
CA PHE A 23 -11.03 -41.77 -15.15
C PHE A 23 -9.61 -41.61 -14.61
N GLU A 24 -8.60 -41.85 -15.43
CA GLU A 24 -7.23 -41.47 -15.09
C GLU A 24 -7.21 -39.97 -14.78
N LYS A 25 -6.71 -39.61 -13.60
CA LYS A 25 -6.59 -38.21 -13.23
C LYS A 25 -5.57 -37.57 -14.18
N PRO A 26 -5.93 -36.54 -14.96
CA PRO A 26 -4.94 -35.85 -15.77
C PRO A 26 -3.83 -35.30 -14.86
N HIS A 27 -2.61 -35.77 -15.08
CA HIS A 27 -1.41 -35.27 -14.41
C HIS A 27 -0.99 -33.96 -15.06
N TYR A 28 -1.51 -32.85 -14.55
CA TYR A 28 -1.06 -31.52 -14.98
C TYR A 28 0.30 -31.20 -14.36
N LYS A 29 1.32 -30.96 -15.20
CA LYS A 29 2.59 -30.33 -14.78
C LYS A 29 2.43 -28.81 -14.92
N VAL A 30 2.53 -28.08 -13.82
CA VAL A 30 2.51 -26.61 -13.81
C VAL A 30 3.85 -26.09 -14.34
N ALA A 31 3.94 -25.90 -15.66
CA ALA A 31 5.16 -25.42 -16.31
C ALA A 31 5.39 -23.90 -16.13
N ASN A 32 4.33 -23.14 -15.86
CA ASN A 32 4.36 -21.68 -15.71
C ASN A 32 4.59 -21.20 -14.26
N TRP A 33 4.95 -22.10 -13.32
CA TRP A 33 5.16 -21.74 -11.92
C TRP A 33 6.14 -20.56 -11.73
N PRO A 34 7.29 -20.49 -12.45
CA PRO A 34 8.21 -19.36 -12.33
C PRO A 34 7.57 -18.03 -12.73
N GLU A 35 6.83 -18.01 -13.83
CA GLU A 35 6.16 -16.81 -14.36
C GLU A 35 5.03 -16.35 -13.44
N TYR A 36 4.23 -17.30 -12.93
CA TYR A 36 3.18 -17.03 -11.96
C TYR A 36 3.75 -16.46 -10.66
N ASN A 37 4.81 -17.06 -10.13
CA ASN A 37 5.48 -16.58 -8.92
C ASN A 37 6.12 -15.20 -9.13
N ALA A 38 6.71 -14.94 -10.30
CA ALA A 38 7.23 -13.62 -10.65
C ALA A 38 6.11 -12.56 -10.70
N ALA A 39 4.94 -12.92 -11.23
CA ALA A 39 3.78 -12.04 -11.23
C ALA A 39 3.25 -11.76 -9.82
N LEU A 40 3.23 -12.75 -8.93
CA LEU A 40 2.87 -12.55 -7.52
C LEU A 40 3.87 -11.66 -6.78
N LYS A 41 5.18 -11.86 -7.00
CA LYS A 41 6.22 -10.98 -6.44
C LYS A 41 6.03 -9.54 -6.89
N ARG A 42 5.80 -9.30 -8.20
CA ARG A 42 5.54 -7.96 -8.74
C ARG A 42 4.29 -7.28 -8.16
N ARG A 43 3.28 -8.05 -7.74
CA ARG A 43 2.09 -7.50 -7.08
C ARG A 43 2.36 -7.05 -5.65
N GLY A 44 3.25 -7.76 -4.94
CA GLY A 44 3.68 -7.40 -3.59
C GLY A 44 4.88 -6.44 -3.57
N ASP A 45 5.49 -6.22 -4.72
CA ASP A 45 6.59 -5.27 -4.89
C ASP A 45 6.05 -3.85 -4.86
N PHE A 46 6.81 -2.98 -4.22
CA PHE A 46 6.40 -1.63 -3.94
C PHE A 46 7.60 -0.72 -3.79
N THR A 47 7.53 0.42 -4.44
CA THR A 47 8.62 1.39 -4.50
C THR A 47 8.11 2.78 -4.14
N ILE A 48 8.75 3.42 -3.15
CA ILE A 48 8.55 4.83 -2.81
C ILE A 48 9.77 5.61 -3.27
N TRP A 49 9.53 6.71 -3.98
CA TRP A 49 10.53 7.72 -4.27
C TRP A 49 10.21 9.01 -3.52
N PHE A 50 11.24 9.61 -2.92
CA PHE A 50 11.15 10.92 -2.27
C PHE A 50 11.94 11.94 -3.08
N THR A 51 11.30 13.03 -3.49
CA THR A 51 12.02 14.20 -4.02
C THR A 51 12.71 14.94 -2.88
N GLU A 52 13.82 15.63 -3.17
CA GLU A 52 14.54 16.43 -2.17
C GLU A 52 13.65 17.55 -1.63
N GLU A 53 12.80 18.13 -2.47
CA GLU A 53 11.83 19.16 -2.09
C GLU A 53 10.82 18.62 -1.06
N ALA A 54 10.32 17.40 -1.25
CA ALA A 54 9.42 16.77 -0.28
C ALA A 54 10.09 16.51 1.07
N ILE A 55 11.38 16.17 1.08
CA ILE A 55 12.18 15.98 2.30
C ILE A 55 12.40 17.34 2.98
N ALA A 56 12.76 18.37 2.22
CA ALA A 56 12.97 19.72 2.73
C ALA A 56 11.68 20.33 3.32
N GLU A 57 10.53 20.09 2.69
CA GLU A 57 9.22 20.58 3.14
C GLU A 57 8.54 19.68 4.18
N TRP A 58 9.18 18.57 4.57
CA TRP A 58 8.61 17.60 5.53
C TRP A 58 8.18 18.26 6.85
N CYS A 59 9.01 19.19 7.33
CA CYS A 59 8.75 20.06 8.48
C CYS A 59 8.73 21.52 8.00
N PRO A 60 7.55 22.12 7.77
CA PRO A 60 7.47 23.46 7.21
C PRO A 60 8.00 24.51 8.19
N ALA A 61 8.59 25.57 7.65
CA ALA A 61 9.04 26.73 8.42
C ALA A 61 7.89 27.38 9.19
N GLN A 62 8.17 27.89 10.38
CA GLN A 62 7.16 28.57 11.19
C GLN A 62 6.79 29.90 10.52
N THR A 63 5.55 30.00 10.04
CA THR A 63 5.07 31.17 9.28
C THR A 63 4.78 32.39 10.16
N GLY A 64 4.88 32.28 11.49
CA GLY A 64 4.56 33.37 12.44
C GLY A 64 3.09 33.81 12.46
N ALA A 65 2.22 33.16 11.68
CA ALA A 65 0.80 33.46 11.59
C ALA A 65 0.06 33.11 12.88
N ARG A 66 -1.05 33.83 13.15
CA ARG A 66 -1.88 33.62 14.35
C ARG A 66 -2.55 32.25 14.28
N GLY A 67 -2.12 31.34 15.15
CA GLY A 67 -2.62 29.96 15.22
C GLY A 67 -1.56 29.00 15.74
N ARG A 68 -1.89 27.70 15.82
CA ARG A 68 -0.90 26.67 16.18
C ARG A 68 -0.02 26.37 14.96
N PRO A 69 1.31 26.53 15.02
CA PRO A 69 2.20 26.16 13.93
C PRO A 69 2.05 24.67 13.58
N THR A 70 1.98 24.35 12.29
CA THR A 70 1.98 22.98 11.80
C THR A 70 3.39 22.42 11.86
N LYS A 71 3.65 21.45 12.75
CA LYS A 71 4.98 20.84 12.90
C LYS A 71 5.37 19.96 11.70
N TYR A 72 4.38 19.39 11.00
CA TYR A 72 4.58 18.49 9.86
C TYR A 72 3.72 18.97 8.69
N SER A 73 4.19 18.79 7.46
CA SER A 73 3.43 19.10 6.24
C SER A 73 2.28 18.12 6.02
N ASN A 74 1.41 18.41 5.05
CA ASN A 74 0.37 17.45 4.64
C ASN A 74 1.02 16.22 4.01
N VAL A 75 2.05 16.41 3.19
CA VAL A 75 2.83 15.35 2.53
C VAL A 75 3.37 14.33 3.53
N ALA A 76 3.93 14.79 4.67
CA ALA A 76 4.41 13.89 5.72
C ALA A 76 3.29 13.03 6.34
N ILE A 77 2.11 13.60 6.56
CA ILE A 77 0.96 12.89 7.11
C ILE A 77 0.35 11.94 6.08
N GLU A 78 0.23 12.37 4.82
CA GLU A 78 -0.26 11.54 3.73
C GLU A 78 0.63 10.33 3.51
N THR A 79 1.96 10.52 3.50
CA THR A 79 2.94 9.43 3.40
C THR A 79 2.78 8.44 4.55
N ALA A 80 2.59 8.93 5.79
CA ALA A 80 2.35 8.07 6.95
C ALA A 80 1.06 7.24 6.80
N LEU A 81 -0.02 7.86 6.35
CA LEU A 81 -1.30 7.19 6.13
C LEU A 81 -1.24 6.20 4.98
N PHE A 82 -0.48 6.52 3.94
CA PHE A 82 -0.21 5.63 2.83
C PHE A 82 0.51 4.37 3.31
N ILE A 83 1.65 4.51 3.99
CA ILE A 83 2.44 3.40 4.54
C ILE A 83 1.60 2.54 5.47
N ARG A 84 0.82 3.18 6.35
CA ARG A 84 -0.12 2.50 7.25
C ARG A 84 -1.09 1.62 6.47
N GLN A 85 -1.69 2.15 5.41
CA GLN A 85 -2.73 1.47 4.64
C GLN A 85 -2.14 0.37 3.74
N PHE A 86 -0.97 0.61 3.15
CA PHE A 86 -0.28 -0.33 2.29
C PHE A 86 0.20 -1.57 3.06
N PHE A 87 0.82 -1.37 4.21
CA PHE A 87 1.32 -2.46 5.05
C PHE A 87 0.33 -2.93 6.13
N HIS A 88 -0.90 -2.39 6.13
CA HIS A 88 -1.94 -2.70 7.11
C HIS A 88 -1.48 -2.55 8.59
N LEU A 89 -0.69 -1.52 8.89
CA LEU A 89 -0.08 -1.32 10.21
C LEU A 89 -1.00 -0.57 11.19
N ALA A 90 -0.85 -0.83 12.49
CA ALA A 90 -1.39 0.05 13.52
C ALA A 90 -0.66 1.42 13.53
N LEU A 91 -1.28 2.50 14.03
CA LEU A 91 -0.67 3.84 13.99
C LEU A 91 0.69 3.91 14.69
N ARG A 92 0.81 3.26 15.86
CA ARG A 92 2.08 3.17 16.61
C ARG A 92 3.15 2.37 15.86
N GLN A 93 2.74 1.32 15.14
CA GLN A 93 3.65 0.55 14.30
C GLN A 93 4.07 1.36 13.07
N THR A 94 3.17 2.18 12.52
CA THR A 94 3.46 3.08 11.40
C THR A 94 4.54 4.09 11.78
N GLU A 95 4.41 4.72 12.95
CA GLU A 95 5.44 5.61 13.51
C GLU A 95 6.80 4.89 13.63
N GLY A 96 6.83 3.70 14.24
CA GLY A 96 8.07 2.92 14.38
C GLY A 96 8.68 2.52 13.04
N PHE A 97 7.85 2.11 12.08
CA PHE A 97 8.28 1.71 10.75
C PHE A 97 8.82 2.89 9.94
N MET A 98 8.18 4.04 9.97
CA MET A 98 8.71 5.25 9.34
C MET A 98 10.03 5.71 9.96
N ASN A 99 10.17 5.61 11.29
CA ASN A 99 11.46 5.88 11.94
C ASN A 99 12.55 4.90 11.49
N LEU A 100 12.20 3.63 11.30
CA LEU A 100 13.11 2.64 10.72
C LEU A 100 13.51 3.01 9.28
N LEU A 101 12.56 3.41 8.44
CA LEU A 101 12.81 3.84 7.06
C LEU A 101 13.74 5.06 7.01
N ALA A 102 13.48 6.10 7.82
CA ALA A 102 14.32 7.28 7.88
C ALA A 102 15.78 6.94 8.24
N ARG A 103 15.98 6.03 9.20
CA ARG A 103 17.32 5.53 9.58
C ARG A 103 17.97 4.71 8.47
N ALA A 104 17.21 3.83 7.81
CA ALA A 104 17.71 3.01 6.71
C ALA A 104 18.13 3.87 5.51
N LEU A 105 17.38 4.93 5.21
CA LEU A 105 17.67 5.90 4.16
C LEU A 105 18.71 6.96 4.56
N LYS A 106 19.15 6.97 5.83
CA LYS A 106 20.05 7.98 6.41
C LYS A 106 19.56 9.42 6.21
N VAL A 107 18.24 9.62 6.25
CA VAL A 107 17.61 10.93 6.12
C VAL A 107 17.30 11.49 7.52
N GLU A 108 17.78 12.70 7.81
CA GLU A 108 17.56 13.38 9.08
C GLU A 108 16.19 14.09 9.14
N ILE A 109 15.10 13.34 8.98
CA ILE A 109 13.73 13.85 9.10
C ILE A 109 13.07 13.43 10.42
N SER A 110 12.31 14.35 11.02
CA SER A 110 11.43 13.99 12.14
C SER A 110 10.17 13.31 11.60
N ILE A 111 9.88 12.11 12.10
CA ILE A 111 8.66 11.39 11.77
C ILE A 111 7.49 11.87 12.65
N PRO A 112 6.28 12.07 12.09
CA PRO A 112 5.10 12.38 12.87
C PRO A 112 4.74 11.27 13.87
N ASP A 113 4.44 11.63 15.12
CA ASP A 113 3.94 10.65 16.10
C ASP A 113 2.52 10.18 15.76
N PHE A 114 2.12 9.05 16.35
CA PHE A 114 0.79 8.46 16.15
C PHE A 114 -0.37 9.42 16.47
N SER A 115 -0.18 10.36 17.40
CA SER A 115 -1.20 11.32 17.82
C SER A 115 -1.41 12.41 16.76
N TRP A 116 -0.33 12.89 16.15
CA TRP A 116 -0.34 13.83 15.04
C TRP A 116 -0.97 13.20 13.80
N ILE A 117 -0.55 11.99 13.44
CA ILE A 117 -1.12 11.24 12.31
C ILE A 117 -2.63 11.08 12.51
N SER A 118 -3.06 10.61 13.69
CA SER A 118 -4.48 10.43 14.01
C SER A 118 -5.29 11.71 13.85
N LYS A 119 -4.86 12.79 14.52
CA LYS A 119 -5.57 14.09 14.50
C LYS A 119 -5.71 14.67 13.10
N ARG A 120 -4.66 14.56 12.28
CA ARG A 120 -4.63 15.16 10.95
C ARG A 120 -5.28 14.29 9.87
N SER A 121 -5.41 12.97 10.11
CA SER A 121 -6.06 12.04 9.18
C SER A 121 -7.53 12.35 8.89
N ILE A 122 -8.21 13.06 9.79
CA ILE A 122 -9.63 13.43 9.64
C ILE A 122 -9.82 14.48 8.55
N GLY A 123 -8.88 15.42 8.42
CA GLY A 123 -8.98 16.54 7.49
C GLY A 123 -8.37 16.28 6.11
N LEU A 124 -7.77 15.11 5.89
CA LEU A 124 -7.07 14.80 4.64
C LEU A 124 -7.92 13.93 3.70
N PRO A 125 -7.95 14.24 2.39
CA PRO A 125 -8.72 13.50 1.41
C PRO A 125 -8.20 12.07 1.22
N ARG A 126 -8.95 11.06 1.67
CA ARG A 126 -8.56 9.64 1.59
C ARG A 126 -8.51 9.07 0.16
N HIS A 127 -9.15 9.71 -0.81
CA HIS A 127 -9.25 9.22 -2.18
C HIS A 127 -7.94 9.33 -2.98
N ALA A 128 -7.00 10.18 -2.55
CA ALA A 128 -5.66 10.23 -3.15
C ALA A 128 -4.88 8.94 -2.84
N LEU A 129 -5.08 8.39 -1.64
CA LEU A 129 -4.39 7.19 -1.16
C LEU A 129 -4.84 5.92 -1.90
N SER A 130 -6.10 5.83 -2.34
CA SER A 130 -6.61 4.60 -2.97
C SER A 130 -5.96 4.29 -4.32
N LYS A 131 -5.57 5.30 -5.10
CA LYS A 131 -4.87 5.11 -6.38
C LYS A 131 -3.42 4.67 -6.20
N ALA A 132 -2.82 4.97 -5.04
CA ALA A 132 -1.46 4.59 -4.72
C ALA A 132 -1.34 3.15 -4.20
N LEU A 133 -2.47 2.51 -3.87
CA LEU A 133 -2.51 1.15 -3.29
C LEU A 133 -2.68 0.05 -4.34
N ASP A 134 -2.74 0.38 -5.63
CA ASP A 134 -2.88 -0.62 -6.67
C ASP A 134 -1.59 -1.48 -6.75
N PRO A 135 -1.68 -2.82 -6.85
CA PRO A 135 -0.52 -3.70 -6.88
C PRO A 135 0.47 -3.36 -8.00
N GLY A 136 1.76 -3.25 -7.67
CA GLY A 136 2.80 -2.87 -8.62
C GLY A 136 2.79 -1.38 -9.01
N SER A 137 2.17 -0.52 -8.22
CA SER A 137 2.27 0.93 -8.36
C SER A 137 3.60 1.43 -7.80
N VAL A 138 4.22 2.36 -8.52
CA VAL A 138 5.32 3.16 -7.98
C VAL A 138 4.73 4.44 -7.43
N VAL A 139 5.05 4.75 -6.18
CA VAL A 139 4.54 5.95 -5.50
C VAL A 139 5.66 6.98 -5.42
N ILE A 140 5.36 8.18 -5.88
CA ILE A 140 6.25 9.34 -5.85
C ILE A 140 5.71 10.29 -4.78
N VAL A 141 6.60 10.72 -3.88
CA VAL A 141 6.34 11.72 -2.85
C VAL A 141 7.06 13.00 -3.27
N ASP A 142 6.27 13.98 -3.73
CA ASP A 142 6.74 15.32 -4.06
C ASP A 142 6.14 16.37 -3.11
N SER A 143 6.53 17.63 -3.24
CA SER A 143 6.00 18.73 -2.43
C SER A 143 4.50 18.98 -2.63
N THR A 144 3.92 18.49 -3.73
CA THR A 144 2.48 18.60 -4.04
C THR A 144 1.66 17.46 -3.44
N GLY A 145 2.27 16.33 -3.11
CA GLY A 145 1.64 15.21 -2.43
C GLY A 145 2.12 13.84 -2.94
N LEU A 146 1.22 12.85 -2.83
CA LEU A 146 1.45 11.49 -3.31
C LEU A 146 0.93 11.31 -4.74
N ALA A 147 1.82 10.93 -5.65
CA ALA A 147 1.48 10.52 -7.01
C ALA A 147 1.70 9.01 -7.19
N SER A 148 0.83 8.36 -7.95
CA SER A 148 0.94 6.95 -8.31
C SER A 148 1.13 6.81 -9.81
N ILE A 149 2.12 6.02 -10.21
CA ILE A 149 2.30 5.59 -11.60
C ILE A 149 2.15 4.07 -11.67
N ASN A 150 1.37 3.60 -12.62
CA ASN A 150 1.25 2.17 -12.90
C ASN A 150 2.53 1.69 -13.58
N SER A 151 3.10 0.57 -13.11
CA SER A 151 4.33 -0.03 -13.66
C SER A 151 4.28 -0.42 -15.15
N THR A 152 3.11 -0.34 -15.80
CA THR A 152 2.95 -0.54 -17.25
C THR A 152 3.37 0.70 -18.05
N THR A 153 3.43 1.88 -17.43
CA THR A 153 3.93 3.10 -18.08
C THR A 153 5.45 3.13 -17.90
N PRO A 154 6.26 3.11 -18.98
CA PRO A 154 7.70 3.25 -18.86
C PRO A 154 7.98 4.61 -18.20
N LEU A 155 8.79 4.58 -17.13
CA LEU A 155 9.24 5.79 -16.45
C LEU A 155 9.78 6.77 -17.51
N PRO A 156 9.32 8.04 -17.54
CA PRO A 156 10.01 9.05 -18.33
C PRO A 156 11.47 9.03 -17.87
N GLY A 157 12.36 8.89 -18.86
CA GLY A 157 13.68 8.29 -18.72
C GLY A 157 14.46 8.72 -17.48
N ARG A 158 15.18 7.75 -16.91
CA ARG A 158 16.40 7.90 -16.11
C ARG A 158 16.80 9.37 -15.93
N PHE A 159 16.31 9.99 -14.86
CA PHE A 159 16.84 11.26 -14.40
C PHE A 159 18.29 11.03 -13.94
N PRO A 160 19.20 11.98 -14.20
CA PRO A 160 20.62 11.78 -13.99
C PRO A 160 20.90 11.53 -12.50
N ASP A 161 21.77 10.56 -12.26
CA ASP A 161 22.34 10.28 -10.94
C ASP A 161 22.95 11.58 -10.39
N VAL A 162 22.47 12.03 -9.22
CA VAL A 162 23.11 13.05 -8.37
C VAL A 162 23.56 12.38 -7.09
#